data_AF-A0A975QJE7-F1
#
_entry.id   AF-A0A975QJE7-F1
#
_cell.length_a   1.000
_cell.length_b   1.000
_cell.length_c   1.000
_cell.angle_alpha   90.00
_cell.angle_beta   90.00
_cell.angle_gamma   90.00
#
_symmetry.space_group_name_H-M   'P 1'
#
loop_
_entity.id
_entity.type
_entity.pdbx_description
1 polymer ?
#
loop_
_entity_poly.entity_id
_entity_poly.type
_entity_poly.pdbx_seq_one_letter_code
_entity_poly.pdbx_strand_id
1 'polypeptide(L)'
;MSDEAGVSVDALPQAEAAELLAETMALLGGRFETILESLHGPVSSYVASGLSTYGDNTLEDIQATARSGIALAQNVQGSVLEIAATDSENADEFREGLEELDIPINF
;
A
#
# COMPACT_ATOMS: atom_id res chain seq x y z
N MET A 1 -31.63 4.06 0.47
CA MET A 1 -30.44 3.24 0.72
C MET A 1 -29.36 4.23 1.08
N SER A 2 -29.05 4.30 2.38
CA SER A 2 -28.06 5.22 2.95
C SER A 2 -26.66 4.79 2.53
N ASP A 3 -25.94 5.67 1.85
CA ASP A 3 -24.47 5.72 1.84
C ASP A 3 -23.99 6.63 3.00
N GLU A 4 -24.65 6.52 4.16
CA GLU A 4 -24.16 7.08 5.43
C GLU A 4 -23.42 5.97 6.16
N ALA A 5 -22.20 5.69 5.71
CA ALA A 5 -21.24 4.92 6.48
C ALA A 5 -19.85 5.30 5.96
N GLY A 6 -19.02 5.77 6.90
CA GLY A 6 -17.64 6.13 6.64
C GLY A 6 -16.81 5.00 6.03
N VAL A 7 -15.56 5.37 5.71
CA VAL A 7 -14.60 4.63 4.89
C VAL A 7 -14.95 4.71 3.41
N SER A 8 -14.07 5.36 2.63
CA SER A 8 -14.00 5.10 1.21
C SER A 8 -13.64 3.61 1.04
N VAL A 9 -14.66 2.79 0.78
CA VAL A 9 -14.53 1.35 0.51
C VAL A 9 -13.54 1.09 -0.63
N ASP A 10 -13.24 2.09 -1.47
CA ASP A 10 -12.27 2.00 -2.55
C ASP A 10 -10.80 2.05 -2.10
N ALA A 11 -10.47 2.68 -0.96
CA ALA A 11 -9.09 2.86 -0.51
C ALA A 11 -8.51 1.61 0.18
N LEU A 12 -9.32 0.83 0.90
CA LEU A 12 -8.89 -0.41 1.54
C LEU A 12 -8.42 -1.48 0.52
N PRO A 13 -9.18 -1.78 -0.56
CA PRO A 13 -8.74 -2.66 -1.64
C PRO A 13 -7.47 -2.21 -2.33
N GLN A 14 -7.23 -0.89 -2.42
CA GLN A 14 -6.05 -0.34 -3.06
C GLN A 14 -4.80 -0.51 -2.19
N ALA A 15 -4.92 -0.34 -0.86
CA ALA A 15 -3.84 -0.63 0.06
C ALA A 15 -3.47 -2.12 0.07
N GLU A 16 -4.48 -3.00 0.11
CA GLU A 16 -4.29 -4.45 0.05
C GLU A 16 -3.64 -4.89 -1.27
N ALA A 17 -4.04 -4.29 -2.39
CA ALA A 17 -3.41 -4.53 -3.69
C ALA A 17 -1.94 -4.07 -3.74
N ALA A 18 -1.61 -2.93 -3.10
CA ALA A 18 -0.24 -2.44 -3.02
C ALA A 18 0.66 -3.32 -2.13
N GLU A 19 0.10 -3.86 -1.05
CA GLU A 19 0.77 -4.81 -0.16
C GLU A 19 1.01 -6.16 -0.87
N LEU A 20 -0.02 -6.71 -1.53
CA LEU A 20 0.10 -7.93 -2.33
C LEU A 20 1.13 -7.79 -3.45
N LEU A 21 1.17 -6.62 -4.11
CA LEU A 21 2.19 -6.32 -5.11
C LEU A 21 3.59 -6.37 -4.49
N ALA A 22 3.79 -5.75 -3.32
CA ALA A 22 5.09 -5.75 -2.65
C ALA A 22 5.53 -7.17 -2.24
N GLU A 23 4.62 -7.98 -1.70
CA GLU A 23 4.90 -9.39 -1.37
C GLU A 23 5.27 -10.20 -2.62
N THR A 24 4.52 -10.01 -3.71
CA THR A 24 4.78 -10.69 -4.98
C THR A 24 6.14 -10.30 -5.55
N MET A 25 6.54 -9.02 -5.42
CA MET A 25 7.85 -8.53 -5.82
C MET A 25 8.98 -9.12 -4.96
N ALA A 26 8.77 -9.27 -3.65
CA ALA A 26 9.76 -9.95 -2.79
C ALA A 26 9.96 -11.42 -3.20
N LEU A 27 8.85 -12.14 -3.50
CA LEU A 27 8.91 -13.50 -4.03
C LEU A 27 9.63 -13.56 -5.40
N LEU A 28 9.37 -12.58 -6.26
CA LEU A 28 10.03 -12.47 -7.57
C LEU A 28 11.54 -12.30 -7.41
N GLY A 29 11.99 -11.46 -6.47
CA GLY A 29 13.41 -11.26 -6.16
C GLY A 29 14.12 -12.56 -5.79
N GLY A 30 13.57 -13.32 -4.85
CA GLY A 30 14.18 -14.60 -4.44
C GLY A 30 14.22 -15.65 -5.56
N ARG A 31 13.19 -15.69 -6.41
CA ARG A 31 13.19 -16.55 -7.61
C ARG A 31 14.24 -16.11 -8.63
N PHE A 32 14.41 -14.81 -8.80
CA PHE A 32 15.38 -14.24 -9.72
C PHE A 32 16.81 -14.52 -9.27
N GLU A 33 17.14 -14.38 -7.97
CA GLU A 33 18.42 -14.82 -7.39
C GLU A 33 18.71 -16.30 -7.70
N THR A 34 17.72 -17.18 -7.47
CA THR A 34 17.85 -18.62 -7.73
C THR A 34 18.18 -18.91 -9.21
N ILE A 35 17.54 -18.17 -10.14
CA ILE A 35 17.78 -18.31 -11.58
C ILE A 35 19.20 -17.83 -11.93
N LEU A 36 19.64 -16.70 -11.37
CA LEU A 36 20.98 -16.17 -11.62
C LEU A 36 22.07 -17.11 -11.10
N GLU A 37 21.90 -17.65 -9.90
CA GLU A 37 22.83 -18.62 -9.32
C GLU A 37 22.92 -19.88 -10.19
N SER A 38 21.77 -20.34 -10.70
CA SER A 38 21.70 -21.48 -11.63
C SER A 38 22.36 -21.19 -12.98
N LEU A 39 22.37 -19.94 -13.43
CA LEU A 39 23.04 -19.52 -14.66
C LEU A 39 24.55 -19.34 -14.45
N HIS A 40 24.99 -18.85 -13.30
CA HIS A 40 26.39 -18.50 -13.04
C HIS A 40 27.37 -19.68 -13.24
N GLY A 41 26.92 -20.92 -13.04
CA GLY A 41 27.69 -22.13 -13.33
C GLY A 41 27.94 -22.40 -14.83
N PRO A 42 26.89 -22.48 -15.67
CA PRO A 42 27.03 -22.77 -17.11
C PRO A 42 27.47 -21.60 -18.00
N VAL A 43 27.40 -20.33 -17.58
CA VAL A 43 27.78 -19.22 -18.48
C VAL A 43 29.30 -19.10 -18.65
N SER A 44 29.73 -18.71 -19.84
CA SER A 44 31.14 -18.41 -20.09
C SER A 44 31.61 -17.22 -19.25
N SER A 45 32.89 -17.21 -18.87
CA SER A 45 33.51 -16.13 -18.10
C SER A 45 33.39 -14.75 -18.75
N TYR A 46 33.20 -14.71 -20.08
CA TYR A 46 32.99 -13.47 -20.84
C TYR A 46 31.65 -12.79 -20.50
N VAL A 47 30.61 -13.57 -20.17
CA VAL A 47 29.25 -13.06 -19.91
C VAL A 47 28.95 -13.02 -18.40
N ALA A 48 29.71 -13.76 -17.58
CA ALA A 48 29.52 -13.84 -16.13
C ALA A 48 29.53 -12.45 -15.44
N SER A 49 30.42 -11.54 -15.85
CA SER A 49 30.47 -10.19 -15.27
C SER A 49 29.22 -9.37 -15.59
N GLY A 50 28.76 -9.39 -16.85
CA GLY A 50 27.54 -8.72 -17.26
C GLY A 50 26.29 -9.33 -16.61
N LEU A 51 26.28 -10.65 -16.42
CA LEU A 51 25.22 -11.35 -15.69
C LEU A 51 25.16 -10.93 -14.22
N SER A 52 26.32 -10.79 -13.56
CA SER A 52 26.40 -10.29 -12.18
C SER A 52 25.84 -8.87 -12.09
N THR A 53 26.32 -7.94 -12.92
CA THR A 53 25.82 -6.54 -12.90
C THR A 53 24.33 -6.46 -13.21
N TYR A 54 23.84 -7.25 -14.16
CA TYR A 54 22.41 -7.33 -14.47
C TYR A 54 21.61 -7.83 -13.26
N GLY A 55 22.14 -8.84 -12.56
CA GLY A 55 21.53 -9.39 -11.37
C GLY A 55 21.43 -8.38 -10.24
N ASP A 56 22.53 -7.71 -9.92
CA ASP A 56 22.59 -6.70 -8.86
C ASP A 56 21.58 -5.57 -9.13
N ASN A 57 21.59 -5.00 -10.35
CA ASN A 57 20.69 -3.91 -10.73
C ASN A 57 19.21 -4.34 -10.69
N THR A 58 18.91 -5.53 -11.22
CA THR A 58 17.52 -6.00 -11.27
C THR A 58 16.99 -6.32 -9.87
N LEU A 59 17.84 -6.84 -8.98
CA LEU A 59 17.46 -7.07 -7.58
C LEU A 59 17.22 -5.77 -6.83
N GLU A 60 18.05 -4.77 -7.06
CA GLU A 60 17.86 -3.43 -6.50
C GLU A 60 16.51 -2.85 -6.94
N ASP A 61 16.18 -2.92 -8.23
CA ASP A 61 14.92 -2.43 -8.78
C ASP A 61 13.70 -3.18 -8.21
N ILE A 62 13.78 -4.50 -8.09
CA ILE A 62 12.74 -5.34 -7.48
C ILE A 62 12.50 -4.92 -6.02
N GLN A 63 13.58 -4.75 -5.24
CA GLN A 63 13.50 -4.34 -3.85
C GLN A 63 12.96 -2.90 -3.70
N ALA A 64 13.38 -1.98 -4.56
CA ALA A 64 12.89 -0.60 -4.56
C ALA A 64 11.39 -0.55 -4.85
N THR A 65 10.92 -1.37 -5.81
CA THR A 65 9.50 -1.49 -6.13
C THR A 65 8.71 -2.07 -4.96
N ALA A 66 9.21 -3.13 -4.32
CA ALA A 66 8.57 -3.72 -3.15
C ALA A 66 8.44 -2.73 -1.98
N ARG A 67 9.52 -1.99 -1.67
CA ARG A 67 9.50 -0.94 -0.63
C ARG A 67 8.50 0.17 -0.96
N SER A 68 8.42 0.57 -2.23
CA SER A 68 7.48 1.60 -2.67
C SER A 68 6.04 1.14 -2.55
N GLY A 69 5.75 -0.15 -2.84
CA GLY A 69 4.43 -0.75 -2.64
C GLY A 69 4.02 -0.77 -1.16
N ILE A 70 4.93 -1.16 -0.26
CA ILE A 70 4.68 -1.13 1.20
C ILE A 70 4.40 0.31 1.67
N ALA A 71 5.23 1.27 1.26
CA ALA A 71 5.04 2.67 1.64
C ALA A 71 3.70 3.22 1.13
N LEU A 72 3.30 2.86 -0.10
CA LEU A 72 2.01 3.23 -0.65
C LEU A 72 0.86 2.62 0.16
N ALA A 73 0.92 1.32 0.48
CA ALA A 73 -0.10 0.65 1.28
C ALA A 73 -0.28 1.32 2.65
N GLN A 74 0.84 1.62 3.33
CA GLN A 74 0.84 2.29 4.63
C GLN A 74 0.28 3.72 4.54
N ASN A 75 0.63 4.48 3.51
CA ASN A 75 0.11 5.83 3.31
C ASN A 75 -1.41 5.80 3.05
N VAL A 76 -1.90 4.86 2.24
CA VAL A 76 -3.34 4.73 1.99
C VAL A 76 -4.08 4.33 3.27
N GLN A 77 -3.57 3.37 4.03
CA GLN A 77 -4.16 2.98 5.33
C GLN A 77 -4.16 4.15 6.33
N GLY A 78 -3.06 4.90 6.42
CA GLY A 78 -2.94 6.08 7.29
C GLY A 78 -3.95 7.16 6.92
N SER A 79 -4.05 7.52 5.63
CA SER A 79 -5.03 8.50 5.16
C SER A 79 -6.47 8.06 5.41
N VAL A 80 -6.78 6.77 5.30
CA VAL A 80 -8.12 6.25 5.61
C VAL A 80 -8.46 6.44 7.09
N LEU A 81 -7.51 6.18 7.99
CA LEU A 81 -7.70 6.38 9.42
C LEU A 81 -7.89 7.87 9.77
N GLU A 82 -7.11 8.75 9.15
CA GLU A 82 -7.21 10.20 9.36
C GLU A 82 -8.57 10.75 8.88
N ILE A 83 -9.05 10.29 7.72
CA ILE A 83 -10.38 10.66 7.21
C ILE A 83 -11.47 10.17 8.17
N ALA A 84 -11.39 8.91 8.64
CA ALA A 84 -12.37 8.36 9.56
C ALA A 84 -12.41 9.10 10.91
N ALA A 85 -11.24 9.50 11.43
CA ALA A 85 -11.16 10.31 12.64
C ALA A 85 -11.77 11.70 12.45
N THR A 86 -11.42 12.38 11.34
CA THR A 86 -11.95 13.70 11.01
C THR A 86 -13.47 13.67 10.82
N ASP A 87 -14.01 12.64 10.18
CA ASP A 87 -15.45 12.48 9.97
C ASP A 87 -16.19 12.22 11.30
N SER A 88 -15.61 11.42 12.20
CA SER A 88 -16.15 11.21 13.54
C SER A 88 -16.15 12.49 14.37
N GLU A 89 -15.05 13.27 14.34
CA GLU A 89 -14.96 14.55 15.04
C GLU A 89 -16.00 15.55 14.50
N ASN A 90 -16.14 15.66 13.18
CA ASN A 90 -17.15 16.52 12.55
C ASN A 90 -18.58 16.08 12.90
N ALA A 91 -18.85 14.78 12.93
CA ALA A 91 -20.17 14.24 13.28
C ALA A 91 -20.53 14.50 14.75
N ASP A 92 -19.53 14.40 15.64
CA ASP A 92 -19.69 14.73 17.06
C ASP A 92 -19.94 16.23 17.26
N GLU A 93 -19.18 17.10 16.58
CA GLU A 93 -19.37 18.55 16.63
C GLU A 93 -20.75 18.96 16.05
N PHE A 94 -21.19 18.32 14.97
CA PHE A 94 -22.51 18.57 14.38
C PHE A 94 -23.65 18.13 15.32
N ARG A 95 -23.49 16.99 16.00
CA ARG A 95 -24.46 16.49 16.98
C ARG A 95 -24.51 17.38 18.22
N GLU A 96 -23.36 17.82 18.72
CA GLU A 96 -23.28 18.74 19.85
C GLU A 96 -23.91 20.10 19.51
N GLY A 97 -23.65 20.64 18.33
CA GLY A 97 -24.30 21.87 17.84
C GLY A 97 -25.82 21.74 17.65
N LEU A 98 -26.33 20.55 17.31
CA LEU A 98 -27.77 20.28 17.26
C LEU A 98 -28.40 20.15 18.65
N GLU A 99 -27.68 19.59 19.64
CA GLU A 99 -28.13 19.53 21.02
C GLU A 99 -28.12 20.91 21.69
N GLU A 100 -27.21 21.80 21.28
CA GLU A 100 -27.13 23.19 21.76
C GLU A 100 -28.21 24.10 21.14
N LEU A 101 -28.68 23.77 19.93
CA LEU A 101 -29.92 24.28 19.35
C LEU A 101 -31.14 23.59 20.00
N ASP A 102 -31.44 23.91 21.25
CA ASP A 102 -32.72 23.58 21.88
C ASP A 102 -33.85 24.39 21.19
N ILE A 103 -34.29 23.93 20.01
CA ILE A 103 -35.38 24.54 19.26
C ILE A 103 -36.70 24.02 19.88
N PRO A 104 -37.49 24.86 20.58
CA PRO A 104 -38.77 24.41 21.12
C PRO A 104 -39.73 24.12 19.97
N ILE A 105 -39.97 22.83 19.71
CA ILE A 105 -41.03 22.40 18.80
C ILE A 105 -42.36 22.60 19.53
N ASN A 106 -43.00 23.75 19.28
CA ASN A 106 -44.40 23.97 19.64
C ASN A 106 -45.27 23.13 18.70
N PHE A 107 -45.91 22.10 19.26
CA PHE A 107 -47.03 21.38 18.63
C PHE A 107 -48.29 22.24 18.56
#